data_AF-A0AAD5YL82-F1
#
_entry.id   AF-A0AAD5YL82-F1
#
_cell.length_a   1.000
_cell.length_b   1.000
_cell.length_c   1.000
_cell.angle_alpha   90.00
_cell.angle_beta   90.00
_cell.angle_gamma   90.00
#
_symmetry.space_group_name_H-M   'P 1'
#
loop_
_entity.id
_entity.type
_entity.pdbx_description
1 polymer ?
#
loop_
_entity_poly.entity_id
_entity_poly.type
_entity_poly.pdbx_seq_one_letter_code
_entity_poly.pdbx_strand_id
1 'polypeptide(L)'
;MNLAKIDQSSFTPTDIETSYILHEFGHVLGFHHEHQSPSRARVLTFNRENILEHYRNQDCPWSRKDIKQNIINVLKDKQISNYSLFDPNSIMMYPIEESYTEQEIVIPRNTQLSELDKAYAMVHYPRQRPHKRAPEWTISHALDVIGVHGILRGQILRTRDPEKIRDLFTRWNAAERSKKV
;
A
#
# COMPACT_ATOMS: atom_id res chain seq x y z
N MET A 1 10.15 3.53 10.28
CA MET A 1 10.48 2.11 10.42
C MET A 1 10.51 1.72 11.88
N ASN A 2 9.62 0.82 12.31
CA ASN A 2 9.48 0.36 13.68
C ASN A 2 9.49 -1.18 13.75
N LEU A 3 10.64 -1.75 14.14
CA LEU A 3 10.82 -3.19 14.33
C LEU A 3 10.73 -3.63 15.79
N ALA A 4 10.27 -2.76 16.70
CA ALA A 4 10.23 -3.05 18.14
C ALA A 4 9.27 -4.19 18.53
N LYS A 5 8.47 -4.70 17.58
CA LYS A 5 7.50 -5.78 17.76
C LYS A 5 8.02 -7.16 17.31
N ILE A 6 9.30 -7.25 16.96
CA ILE A 6 9.95 -8.52 16.58
C ILE A 6 10.70 -9.06 17.79
N ASP A 7 10.36 -10.28 18.21
CA ASP A 7 11.10 -11.04 19.19
C ASP A 7 12.33 -11.67 18.53
N GLN A 8 13.49 -11.52 19.17
CA GLN A 8 14.77 -12.05 18.68
C GLN A 8 15.08 -13.44 19.23
N SER A 9 14.19 -14.01 20.06
CA SER A 9 14.39 -15.30 20.69
C SER A 9 14.20 -16.51 19.75
N SER A 10 13.49 -16.32 18.62
CA SER A 10 13.21 -17.35 17.62
C SER A 10 13.83 -17.02 16.26
N PHE A 11 14.30 -18.05 15.55
CA PHE A 11 14.77 -17.91 14.16
C PHE A 11 13.64 -17.98 13.12
N THR A 12 12.45 -18.43 13.52
CA THR A 12 11.27 -18.46 12.65
C THR A 12 10.30 -17.38 13.10
N PRO A 13 10.04 -16.35 12.28
CA PRO A 13 9.09 -15.30 12.63
C PRO A 13 7.66 -15.87 12.65
N THR A 14 6.87 -15.41 13.61
CA THR A 14 5.42 -15.58 13.64
C THR A 14 4.74 -14.77 12.53
N ASP A 15 3.47 -15.05 12.22
CA ASP A 15 2.72 -14.29 11.20
C ASP A 15 2.64 -12.79 11.51
N ILE A 16 2.57 -12.42 12.79
CA ILE A 16 2.56 -11.01 13.22
C ILE A 16 3.92 -10.36 12.96
N GLU A 17 5.02 -11.06 13.24
CA GLU A 17 6.37 -10.56 12.96
C GLU A 17 6.62 -10.48 11.46
N THR A 18 6.17 -11.48 10.69
CA THR A 18 6.19 -11.44 9.22
C THR A 18 5.42 -10.23 8.70
N SER A 19 4.25 -9.92 9.27
CA SER A 19 3.49 -8.70 8.92
C SER A 19 4.33 -7.43 9.09
N TYR A 20 4.96 -7.25 10.26
CA TYR A 20 5.83 -6.10 10.51
C TYR A 20 7.04 -6.06 9.57
N ILE A 21 7.72 -7.19 9.36
CA ILE A 21 8.88 -7.28 8.48
C ILE A 21 8.49 -6.88 7.05
N LEU A 22 7.43 -7.46 6.49
CA LEU A 22 7.01 -7.16 5.12
C LEU A 22 6.59 -5.69 4.98
N HIS A 23 5.83 -5.15 5.93
CA HIS A 23 5.40 -3.75 5.94
C HIS A 23 6.58 -2.78 5.94
N GLU A 24 7.55 -3.01 6.83
CA GLU A 24 8.69 -2.12 7.00
C GLU A 24 9.67 -2.20 5.82
N PHE A 25 9.86 -3.40 5.24
CA PHE A 25 10.59 -3.53 3.99
C PHE A 25 9.84 -2.93 2.80
N GLY A 26 8.50 -2.88 2.83
CA GLY A 26 7.69 -2.10 1.89
C GLY A 26 8.08 -0.62 1.90
N HIS A 27 8.25 -0.01 3.08
CA HIS A 27 8.75 1.36 3.20
C HIS A 27 10.18 1.55 2.66
N VAL A 28 11.06 0.57 2.85
CA VAL A 28 12.42 0.60 2.27
C VAL A 28 12.36 0.62 0.73
N LEU A 29 11.39 -0.08 0.14
CA LEU A 29 11.09 -0.05 -1.29
C LEU A 29 10.27 1.18 -1.73
N GLY A 30 10.04 2.15 -0.84
CA GLY A 30 9.35 3.41 -1.16
C GLY A 30 7.83 3.33 -1.19
N PHE A 31 7.21 2.26 -0.68
CA PHE A 31 5.76 2.19 -0.54
C PHE A 31 5.28 2.96 0.70
N HIS A 32 4.17 3.68 0.55
CA HIS A 32 3.52 4.43 1.62
C HIS A 32 2.33 3.64 2.18
N HIS A 33 1.84 4.07 3.34
CA HIS A 33 0.69 3.44 3.96
C HIS A 33 -0.58 3.54 3.09
N GLU A 34 -1.29 2.43 2.97
CA GLU A 34 -2.51 2.34 2.15
C GLU A 34 -3.68 3.14 2.76
N HIS A 35 -3.77 3.23 4.10
CA HIS A 35 -4.79 4.05 4.76
C HIS A 35 -4.61 5.56 4.50
N GLN A 36 -3.40 5.99 4.13
CA GLN A 36 -3.13 7.37 3.73
C GLN A 36 -3.34 7.60 2.23
N SER A 37 -3.67 6.57 1.45
CA SER A 37 -3.98 6.68 0.03
C SER A 37 -5.19 7.61 -0.19
N PRO A 38 -5.16 8.53 -1.18
CA PRO A 38 -6.33 9.32 -1.55
C PRO A 38 -7.53 8.44 -1.91
N SER A 39 -7.28 7.25 -2.48
CA SER A 39 -8.32 6.29 -2.87
C SER A 39 -9.13 5.77 -1.67
N ARG A 40 -8.52 5.65 -0.48
CA ARG A 40 -9.19 5.22 0.75
C ARG A 40 -10.36 6.13 1.11
N ALA A 41 -10.22 7.44 0.91
CA ALA A 41 -11.27 8.42 1.24
C ALA A 41 -12.57 8.22 0.44
N ARG A 42 -12.53 7.48 -0.67
CA ARG A 42 -13.70 7.14 -1.47
C ARG A 42 -14.45 5.91 -0.96
N VAL A 43 -13.79 5.10 -0.13
CA VAL A 43 -14.33 3.82 0.36
C VAL A 43 -14.64 3.89 1.86
N LEU A 44 -13.78 4.53 2.64
CA LEU A 44 -13.90 4.60 4.10
C LEU A 44 -14.05 6.04 4.56
N THR A 45 -14.99 6.28 5.46
CA THR A 45 -15.14 7.57 6.17
C THR A 45 -14.71 7.37 7.61
N PHE A 46 -13.61 8.02 8.01
CA PHE A 46 -13.04 7.84 9.34
C PHE A 46 -13.82 8.64 10.38
N ASN A 47 -14.27 7.96 11.44
CA ASN A 47 -14.75 8.61 12.65
C ASN A 47 -13.54 9.17 13.41
N ARG A 48 -13.27 10.46 13.18
CA ARG A 48 -12.04 11.12 13.63
C ARG A 48 -11.99 11.23 15.15
N GLU A 49 -13.15 11.37 15.78
CA GLU A 49 -13.34 11.52 17.21
C GLU A 49 -13.00 10.22 17.93
N ASN A 50 -13.53 9.09 17.46
CA ASN A 50 -13.21 7.76 18.00
C ASN A 50 -11.72 7.44 17.84
N ILE A 51 -11.14 7.71 16.66
CA ILE A 51 -9.69 7.51 16.43
C ILE A 51 -8.88 8.41 17.39
N LEU A 52 -9.27 9.67 17.54
CA LEU A 52 -8.58 10.61 18.44
C LEU A 52 -8.65 10.16 19.90
N GLU A 53 -9.79 9.65 20.33
CA GLU A 53 -9.99 9.12 21.68
C GLU A 53 -9.12 7.88 21.92
N HIS A 54 -9.17 6.90 21.01
CA HIS A 54 -8.37 5.68 21.11
C HIS A 54 -6.87 5.99 21.30
N TYR A 55 -6.28 6.77 20.40
CA TYR A 55 -4.82 7.04 20.44
C TYR A 55 -4.39 7.97 21.59
N ARG A 56 -5.32 8.70 22.21
CA ARG A 56 -5.03 9.48 23.42
C ARG A 56 -5.10 8.66 24.70
N ASN A 57 -5.79 7.53 24.67
CA ASN A 57 -5.98 6.67 25.83
C ASN A 57 -4.96 5.50 25.88
N GLN A 58 -4.00 5.46 24.95
CA GLN A 58 -2.90 4.49 24.98
C GLN A 58 -1.86 4.82 26.05
N ASP A 59 -1.12 3.81 26.54
CA ASP A 59 -0.06 3.97 27.55
C ASP A 59 0.99 5.03 27.18
N CYS A 60 1.27 5.17 25.87
CA CYS A 60 2.06 6.25 25.31
C CYS A 60 1.16 7.09 24.37
N PRO A 61 0.49 8.12 24.89
CA PRO A 61 -0.55 8.82 24.15
C PRO A 61 0.04 9.69 23.05
N TRP A 62 -0.61 9.71 21.89
CA TRP A 62 -0.18 10.51 20.74
C TRP A 62 -0.78 11.92 20.80
N SER A 63 -0.02 12.91 20.31
CA SER A 63 -0.57 14.26 20.21
C SER A 63 -1.69 14.29 19.16
N ARG A 64 -2.66 15.20 19.32
CA ARG A 64 -3.73 15.42 18.32
C ARG A 64 -3.16 15.67 16.92
N LYS A 65 -2.01 16.33 16.83
CA LYS A 65 -1.33 16.63 15.57
C LYS A 65 -0.79 15.35 14.94
N ASP A 66 -0.13 14.50 15.72
CA ASP A 66 0.46 13.25 15.21
C ASP A 66 -0.62 12.27 14.77
N ILE A 67 -1.71 12.14 15.52
CA ILE A 67 -2.85 11.30 15.12
C ILE A 67 -3.44 11.78 13.79
N LYS A 68 -3.64 13.10 13.65
CA LYS A 68 -4.12 13.66 12.39
C LYS A 68 -3.17 13.38 11.24
N GLN A 69 -1.86 13.58 11.43
CA GLN A 69 -0.88 13.49 10.35
C GLN A 69 -0.57 12.04 9.94
N ASN A 70 -0.48 11.13 10.90
CA ASN A 70 0.00 9.77 10.67
C ASN A 70 -1.15 8.75 10.50
N ILE A 71 -2.31 9.02 11.11
CA ILE A 71 -3.45 8.07 11.10
C ILE A 71 -4.59 8.57 10.22
N ILE A 72 -5.06 9.80 10.43
CA ILE A 72 -6.35 10.21 9.86
C ILE A 72 -6.25 10.81 8.46
N ASN A 73 -5.22 11.62 8.21
CA ASN A 73 -5.13 12.35 6.96
C ASN A 73 -4.65 11.44 5.82
N VAL A 74 -5.33 11.57 4.67
CA VAL A 74 -4.82 11.07 3.40
C VAL A 74 -3.76 12.03 2.84
N LEU A 75 -2.82 11.49 2.08
CA LEU A 75 -1.89 12.25 1.27
C LEU A 75 -2.70 13.08 0.26
N LYS A 76 -2.29 14.33 0.02
CA LYS A 76 -2.97 15.18 -0.96
C LYS A 76 -2.57 14.75 -2.37
N ASP A 77 -3.45 14.92 -3.36
CA ASP A 77 -3.16 14.55 -4.76
C ASP A 77 -1.92 15.27 -5.33
N LYS A 78 -1.59 16.47 -4.84
CA LYS A 78 -0.36 17.18 -5.24
C LYS A 78 0.92 16.60 -4.63
N GLN A 79 0.80 15.75 -3.60
CA GLN A 79 1.90 15.11 -2.90
C GLN A 79 2.18 13.71 -3.43
N ILE A 80 1.23 13.07 -4.12
CA ILE A 80 1.37 11.72 -4.66
C ILE A 80 0.70 11.59 -6.02
N SER A 81 1.48 11.23 -7.04
CA SER A 81 1.00 10.99 -8.41
C SER A 81 0.82 9.50 -8.73
N ASN A 82 1.23 8.63 -7.80
CA ASN A 82 1.27 7.19 -8.03
C ASN A 82 0.71 6.43 -6.82
N TYR A 83 -0.56 6.01 -6.92
CA TYR A 83 -1.22 5.20 -5.92
C TYR A 83 -2.21 4.21 -6.56
N SER A 84 -2.44 3.10 -5.88
CA SER A 84 -3.39 2.04 -6.23
C SER A 84 -4.85 2.51 -6.14
N LEU A 85 -5.77 1.68 -6.61
CA LEU A 85 -7.12 1.69 -6.02
C LEU A 85 -7.01 1.16 -4.58
N PHE A 86 -7.94 1.56 -3.72
CA PHE A 86 -7.88 1.16 -2.31
C PHE A 86 -7.86 -0.36 -2.16
N ASP A 87 -6.82 -0.88 -1.51
CA ASP A 87 -6.64 -2.31 -1.24
C ASP A 87 -6.65 -2.61 0.27
N PRO A 88 -7.77 -3.08 0.84
CA PRO A 88 -7.85 -3.40 2.27
C PRO A 88 -6.94 -4.57 2.67
N ASN A 89 -6.49 -5.40 1.71
CA ASN A 89 -5.64 -6.56 1.96
C ASN A 89 -4.14 -6.24 1.80
N SER A 90 -3.78 -5.01 1.43
CA SER A 90 -2.38 -4.60 1.27
C SER A 90 -1.62 -4.79 2.57
N ILE A 91 -0.37 -5.26 2.48
CA ILE A 91 0.53 -5.29 3.63
C ILE A 91 0.80 -3.89 4.18
N MET A 92 0.65 -2.85 3.35
CA MET A 92 0.84 -1.44 3.72
C MET A 92 -0.37 -0.84 4.43
N MET A 93 -1.45 -1.60 4.60
CA MET A 93 -2.67 -1.17 5.29
C MET A 93 -2.49 -1.27 6.80
N TYR A 94 -2.84 -0.20 7.52
CA TYR A 94 -2.98 -0.28 8.98
C TYR A 94 -4.30 -0.97 9.34
N PRO A 95 -4.32 -1.78 10.40
CA PRO A 95 -5.57 -2.36 10.89
C PRO A 95 -6.59 -1.26 11.20
N ILE A 96 -7.84 -1.52 10.84
CA ILE A 96 -8.98 -0.64 11.13
C ILE A 96 -9.93 -1.40 12.05
N GLU A 97 -10.25 -0.79 13.18
CA GLU A 97 -11.28 -1.28 14.09
C GLU A 97 -12.65 -0.74 13.66
N GLU A 98 -13.71 -1.44 14.05
CA GLU A 98 -15.10 -1.09 13.73
C GLU A 98 -15.40 0.38 14.06
N SER A 99 -14.99 0.82 15.26
CA SER A 99 -15.21 2.17 15.76
C SER A 99 -14.48 3.28 14.98
N TYR A 100 -13.50 2.94 14.14
CA TYR A 100 -12.68 3.92 13.41
C TYR A 100 -13.38 4.46 12.18
N THR A 101 -14.44 3.80 11.70
CA THR A 101 -15.14 4.21 10.48
C THR A 101 -16.63 4.37 10.73
N GLU A 102 -17.27 5.29 9.99
CA GLU A 102 -18.73 5.46 10.05
C GLU A 102 -19.46 4.23 9.48
N GLN A 103 -18.78 3.46 8.62
CA GLN A 103 -19.29 2.24 8.02
C GLN A 103 -19.13 1.00 8.91
N GLU A 104 -18.51 1.12 10.08
CA GLU A 104 -18.25 -0.01 10.99
C GLU A 104 -17.45 -1.15 10.31
N ILE A 105 -16.56 -0.79 9.39
CA ILE A 105 -15.72 -1.75 8.65
C ILE A 105 -14.49 -2.10 9.49
N VAL A 106 -14.26 -3.41 9.67
CA VAL A 106 -13.03 -3.95 10.26
C VAL A 106 -12.07 -4.39 9.17
N ILE A 107 -10.82 -3.96 9.27
CA ILE A 107 -9.71 -4.45 8.46
C ILE A 107 -8.66 -5.05 9.41
N PRO A 108 -8.46 -6.38 9.40
CA PRO A 108 -7.49 -7.01 10.29
C PRO A 108 -6.05 -6.68 9.85
N ARG A 109 -5.09 -7.09 10.68
CA ARG A 109 -3.67 -7.06 10.29
C ARG A 109 -3.42 -8.04 9.16
N ASN A 110 -2.96 -7.54 8.02
CA ASN A 110 -2.53 -8.37 6.90
C ASN A 110 -1.15 -8.96 7.19
N THR A 111 -0.98 -10.26 6.96
CA THR A 111 0.26 -11.02 7.24
C THR A 111 0.98 -11.47 5.97
N GLN A 112 0.42 -11.17 4.80
CA GLN A 112 0.93 -11.55 3.49
C GLN A 112 0.82 -10.38 2.53
N LEU A 113 1.62 -10.40 1.46
CA LEU A 113 1.50 -9.45 0.36
C LEU A 113 0.21 -9.72 -0.42
N SER A 114 -0.58 -8.68 -0.67
CA SER A 114 -1.72 -8.77 -1.59
C SER A 114 -1.25 -8.97 -3.03
N GLU A 115 -2.18 -9.33 -3.92
CA GLU A 115 -1.89 -9.39 -5.36
C GLU A 115 -1.51 -8.00 -5.90
N LEU A 116 -2.11 -6.93 -5.35
CA LEU A 116 -1.81 -5.57 -5.79
C LEU A 116 -0.45 -5.10 -5.30
N ASP A 117 -0.03 -5.47 -4.08
CA ASP A 117 1.32 -5.23 -3.56
C ASP A 117 2.37 -5.82 -4.51
N LYS A 118 2.20 -7.10 -4.88
CA LYS A 118 3.11 -7.82 -5.78
C LYS A 118 3.12 -7.20 -7.17
N ALA A 119 1.96 -6.81 -7.69
CA ALA A 119 1.84 -6.21 -9.01
C ALA A 119 2.54 -4.84 -9.09
N TYR A 120 2.30 -3.96 -8.11
CA TYR A 120 2.96 -2.66 -8.04
C TYR A 120 4.47 -2.82 -7.85
N ALA A 121 4.92 -3.73 -6.98
CA ALA A 121 6.34 -4.04 -6.83
C ALA A 121 6.97 -4.50 -8.16
N MET A 122 6.28 -5.35 -8.93
CA MET A 122 6.79 -5.83 -10.22
C MET A 122 6.90 -4.73 -11.28
N VAL A 123 5.96 -3.76 -11.31
CA VAL A 123 6.03 -2.65 -12.27
C VAL A 123 7.09 -1.61 -11.87
N HIS A 124 7.27 -1.37 -10.57
CA HIS A 124 8.29 -0.43 -10.08
C HIS A 124 9.71 -1.01 -10.10
N TYR A 125 9.84 -2.32 -9.91
CA TYR A 125 11.11 -3.04 -9.91
C TYR A 125 11.07 -4.19 -10.92
N PRO A 126 10.94 -3.89 -12.23
CA PRO A 126 10.73 -4.90 -13.24
C PRO A 126 11.97 -5.77 -13.40
N ARG A 127 11.73 -7.09 -13.44
CA ARG A 127 12.76 -8.10 -13.71
C ARG A 127 12.73 -8.48 -15.18
N GLN A 128 13.89 -8.75 -15.77
CA GLN A 128 13.98 -9.29 -17.13
C GLN A 128 13.34 -10.67 -17.25
N ARG A 129 13.39 -11.47 -16.17
CA ARG A 129 12.79 -12.79 -16.07
C ARG A 129 12.12 -12.94 -14.71
N PRO A 130 10.93 -13.59 -14.63
CA PRO A 130 10.31 -13.95 -13.36
C PRO A 130 11.25 -14.80 -12.49
N HIS A 131 11.04 -14.72 -11.18
CA HIS A 131 11.78 -15.55 -10.25
C HIS A 131 11.31 -17.00 -10.34
N LYS A 132 12.21 -17.99 -10.20
CA LYS A 132 11.86 -19.42 -10.35
C LYS A 132 10.76 -19.91 -9.40
N ARG A 133 10.68 -19.32 -8.22
CA ARG A 133 9.67 -19.64 -7.18
C ARG A 133 8.34 -18.88 -7.36
N ALA A 134 8.26 -17.98 -8.35
CA ALA A 134 7.09 -17.15 -8.64
C ALA A 134 7.04 -16.85 -10.16
N PRO A 135 6.99 -17.89 -11.01
CA PRO A 135 7.08 -17.74 -12.46
C PRO A 135 5.90 -16.96 -13.07
N GLU A 136 4.76 -16.93 -12.39
CA GLU A 136 3.53 -16.23 -12.78
C GLU A 136 3.69 -14.70 -12.73
N TRP A 137 4.56 -14.19 -11.85
CA TRP A 137 4.82 -12.76 -11.67
C TRP A 137 5.69 -12.19 -12.79
N THR A 138 5.07 -12.08 -13.96
CA THR A 138 5.57 -11.36 -15.13
C THR A 138 5.08 -9.91 -15.11
N ILE A 139 5.76 -9.02 -15.86
CA ILE A 139 5.25 -7.66 -16.06
C ILE A 139 3.88 -7.65 -16.72
N SER A 140 3.61 -8.60 -17.63
CA SER A 140 2.30 -8.72 -18.28
C SER A 140 1.20 -9.05 -17.28
N HIS A 141 1.44 -10.03 -16.40
CA HIS A 141 0.48 -10.42 -15.37
C HIS A 141 0.25 -9.28 -14.36
N ALA A 142 1.31 -8.60 -13.92
CA ALA A 142 1.18 -7.44 -13.03
C ALA A 142 0.31 -6.34 -13.65
N LEU A 143 0.48 -6.06 -14.95
CA LEU A 143 -0.36 -5.09 -15.66
C LEU A 143 -1.83 -5.54 -15.74
N ASP A 144 -2.11 -6.85 -15.83
CA ASP A 144 -3.48 -7.37 -15.76
C ASP A 144 -4.11 -7.17 -14.39
N VAL A 145 -3.39 -7.49 -13.32
CA VAL A 145 -3.85 -7.29 -11.94
C VAL A 145 -4.15 -5.81 -11.65
N ILE A 146 -3.34 -4.89 -12.18
CA ILE A 146 -3.54 -3.44 -12.01
C ILE A 146 -4.67 -2.90 -12.92
N GLY A 147 -5.05 -3.63 -13.97
CA GLY A 147 -6.02 -3.18 -14.98
C GLY A 147 -5.44 -2.24 -16.03
N VAL A 148 -4.15 -2.36 -16.35
CA VAL A 148 -3.50 -1.62 -17.44
C VAL A 148 -3.70 -2.33 -18.77
N HIS A 149 -4.44 -1.69 -19.67
CA HIS A 149 -4.79 -2.22 -20.99
C HIS A 149 -4.42 -1.27 -22.14
N GLY A 150 -4.65 -1.72 -23.38
CA GLY A 150 -4.53 -0.89 -24.57
C GLY A 150 -3.10 -0.49 -24.95
N ILE A 151 -2.96 0.72 -25.50
CA ILE A 151 -1.70 1.23 -26.09
C ILE A 151 -0.58 1.24 -25.06
N LEU A 152 -0.83 1.74 -23.86
CA LEU A 152 0.18 1.81 -22.80
C LEU A 152 0.71 0.44 -22.43
N ARG A 153 -0.17 -0.55 -22.26
CA ARG A 153 0.24 -1.94 -21.99
C ARG A 153 1.24 -2.39 -23.06
N GLY A 154 0.91 -2.18 -24.33
CA GLY A 154 1.82 -2.52 -25.44
C GLY A 154 3.16 -1.78 -25.38
N GLN A 155 3.17 -0.50 -24.99
CA GLN A 155 4.39 0.28 -24.82
C GLN A 155 5.26 -0.27 -23.68
N ILE A 156 4.67 -0.55 -22.52
CA ILE A 156 5.39 -1.10 -21.36
C ILE A 156 5.98 -2.47 -21.72
N LEU A 157 5.22 -3.37 -22.34
CA LEU A 157 5.69 -4.72 -22.69
C LEU A 157 6.83 -4.74 -23.72
N ARG A 158 6.95 -3.71 -24.57
CA ARG A 158 8.07 -3.55 -25.51
C ARG A 158 9.27 -2.85 -24.89
N THR A 159 9.10 -2.20 -23.74
CA THR A 159 10.16 -1.44 -23.07
C THR A 159 11.00 -2.37 -22.21
N ARG A 160 12.32 -2.32 -22.37
CA ARG A 160 13.27 -3.11 -21.55
C ARG A 160 13.93 -2.32 -20.43
N ASP A 161 13.83 -0.99 -20.50
CA ASP A 161 14.42 -0.06 -19.55
C ASP A 161 13.47 0.12 -18.34
N PRO A 162 13.89 -0.29 -17.12
CA PRO A 162 13.09 -0.16 -15.91
C PRO A 162 12.66 1.27 -15.59
N GLU A 163 13.48 2.27 -15.90
CA GLU A 163 13.17 3.67 -15.59
C GLU A 163 12.05 4.18 -16.51
N LYS A 164 12.12 3.83 -17.80
CA LYS A 164 11.05 4.16 -18.76
C LYS A 164 9.75 3.44 -18.44
N ILE A 165 9.80 2.19 -17.98
CA ILE A 165 8.61 1.47 -17.51
C ILE A 165 7.97 2.24 -16.34
N ARG A 166 8.77 2.61 -15.34
CA ARG A 166 8.30 3.37 -14.17
C ARG A 166 7.69 4.72 -14.56
N ASP A 167 8.34 5.47 -15.45
CA ASP A 167 7.85 6.77 -15.92
C ASP A 167 6.52 6.64 -16.69
N LEU A 168 6.45 5.72 -17.65
CA LEU A 168 5.22 5.42 -18.41
C LEU A 168 4.06 5.04 -17.48
N PHE A 169 4.32 4.14 -16.53
CA PHE A 169 3.31 3.70 -15.57
C PHE A 169 2.88 4.84 -14.64
N THR A 170 3.82 5.62 -14.10
CA THR A 170 3.52 6.73 -13.18
C THR A 170 2.66 7.79 -13.84
N ARG A 171 2.97 8.19 -15.07
CA ARG A 171 2.17 9.17 -15.82
C ARG A 171 0.76 8.67 -16.09
N TRP A 172 0.63 7.40 -16.48
CA TRP A 172 -0.69 6.80 -16.68
C TRP A 172 -1.48 6.72 -15.38
N ASN A 173 -0.85 6.27 -14.28
CA ASN A 173 -1.54 6.11 -13.02
C ASN A 173 -2.06 7.47 -12.53
N ALA A 174 -1.23 8.52 -12.60
CA ALA A 174 -1.66 9.89 -12.30
C ALA A 174 -2.88 10.33 -13.12
N ALA A 175 -2.85 10.09 -14.43
CA ALA A 175 -3.95 10.44 -15.34
C ALA A 175 -5.21 9.58 -15.11
N GLU A 176 -5.05 8.33 -14.71
CA GLU A 176 -6.17 7.44 -14.45
C GLU A 176 -6.83 7.72 -13.10
N ARG A 177 -6.06 8.19 -12.12
CA ARG A 177 -6.59 8.58 -10.81
C ARG A 177 -7.28 9.93 -10.84
N SER A 178 -6.82 10.88 -11.68
CA SER A 178 -7.47 12.18 -11.85
C SER A 178 -8.85 12.10 -12.50
N LYS A 179 -9.09 11.13 -13.39
CA LYS A 179 -10.42 10.89 -13.98
C LYS A 179 -11.47 10.35 -13.01
N LYS A 180 -11.01 9.75 -11.90
CA LYS A 180 -11.88 9.13 -10.89
C LYS A 180 -12.16 10.08 -9.72
N VAL A 181 -11.73 11.34 -9.80
CA VAL A 181 -12.04 12.43 -8.85
C VAL A 181 -13.38 13.05 -9.21
#